data_AF-A0A419L1K0-F1
#
_entry.id   AF-A0A419L1K0-F1
#
_cell.length_a   1.000
_cell.length_b   1.000
_cell.length_c   1.000
_cell.angle_alpha   90.00
_cell.angle_beta   90.00
_cell.angle_gamma   90.00
#
_symmetry.space_group_name_H-M   'P 1'
#
loop_
_entity.id
_entity.type
_entity.pdbx_description
1 polymer ?
#
loop_
_entity_poly.entity_id
_entity_poly.type
_entity_poly.pdbx_seq_one_letter_code
_entity_poly.pdbx_strand_id
1 'polypeptide(L)' 'MPSFHVYVMQMCIFNKIVKNSGLPRCRLCGEPVQIGDEVVSFPAVGTRIKHYLYHRECFEKTLH' A
#
# COMPACT_ATOMS: atom_id res chain seq x y z
N MET A 1 -18.51 3.73 0.95
CA MET A 1 -17.35 3.20 1.69
C MET A 1 -16.14 3.29 0.78
N PRO A 2 -15.02 3.91 1.18
CA PRO A 2 -13.80 3.82 0.40
C PRO A 2 -13.42 2.34 0.25
N SER A 3 -13.41 1.85 -0.98
CA SER A 3 -13.02 0.47 -1.28
C SER A 3 -11.50 0.35 -1.15
N PHE A 4 -11.05 -0.47 -0.21
CA PHE A 4 -9.65 -0.88 -0.14
C PHE A 4 -9.47 -2.14 -0.99
N HIS A 5 -8.27 -2.30 -1.56
CA HIS A 5 -7.91 -3.49 -2.31
C HIS A 5 -6.78 -4.21 -1.58
N VAL A 6 -6.97 -5.51 -1.35
CA VAL A 6 -5.94 -6.40 -0.81
C VAL A 6 -5.35 -7.18 -1.97
N TYR A 7 -4.03 -7.19 -2.08
CA TYR A 7 -3.32 -7.94 -3.12
C TYR A 7 -1.90 -8.29 -2.68
N VAL A 8 -1.32 -9.29 -3.33
CA VAL A 8 0.11 -9.62 -3.17
C VAL A 8 0.93 -8.67 -4.02
N MET A 9 1.95 -8.04 -3.44
CA MET A 9 2.81 -7.10 -4.13
C MET A 9 3.62 -7.81 -5.22
N GLN A 10 3.23 -7.63 -6.47
CA GLN A 10 3.92 -8.19 -7.62
C GLN A 10 5.02 -7.24 -8.14
N MET A 11 6.07 -7.81 -8.73
CA MET A 11 7.20 -7.09 -9.34
C MET A 11 6.75 -5.96 -10.29
N CYS A 12 5.73 -6.19 -11.11
CA CYS A 12 5.22 -5.20 -12.06
C CYS A 12 4.57 -3.99 -11.37
N ILE A 13 3.85 -4.20 -10.27
CA ILE A 13 3.22 -3.14 -9.47
C ILE A 13 4.29 -2.41 -8.66
N PHE A 14 5.19 -3.16 -8.01
CA PHE A 14 6.31 -2.62 -7.25
C PHE A 14 7.15 -1.66 -8.09
N ASN A 15 7.57 -2.09 -9.29
CA ASN A 15 8.36 -1.24 -10.19
C ASN A 15 7.62 0.02 -10.64
N LYS A 16 6.29 -0.05 -10.85
CA LYS A 16 5.48 1.13 -11.17
C LYS A 16 5.43 2.11 -10.00
N ILE A 17 5.26 1.60 -8.78
CA ILE A 17 5.24 2.44 -7.57
C ILE A 17 6.60 3.10 -7.35
N VAL A 18 7.68 2.33 -7.44
CA VAL A 18 9.05 2.85 -7.30
C VAL A 18 9.34 3.98 -8.28
N LYS A 19 8.95 3.82 -9.56
CA LYS A 19 9.14 4.86 -10.59
C LYS A 19 8.33 6.14 -10.32
N ASN A 20 7.11 6.02 -9.80
CA ASN A 20 6.19 7.15 -9.66
C ASN A 20 6.29 7.83 -8.29
N SER A 21 6.70 7.12 -7.24
CA SER A 21 6.57 7.54 -5.85
C SER A 21 7.75 7.16 -4.96
N GLY A 22 8.78 6.49 -5.51
CA GLY A 22 9.90 5.97 -4.73
C GLY A 22 9.57 4.66 -4.03
N LEU A 23 10.48 4.20 -3.16
CA LEU A 23 10.35 2.92 -2.47
C LEU A 23 9.02 2.84 -1.70
N PRO A 24 8.14 1.86 -2.00
CA PRO A 24 6.88 1.71 -1.28
C PRO A 24 7.17 1.36 0.17
N ARG A 25 6.50 2.07 1.08
CA ARG A 25 6.61 1.86 2.52
C ARG A 25 5.23 1.75 3.11
N CYS A 26 5.10 0.90 4.11
CA CYS A 26 3.89 0.80 4.90
C CYS A 26 3.65 2.12 5.64
N ARG A 27 2.44 2.67 5.52
CA ARG A 27 2.08 3.92 6.18
C ARG A 27 1.96 3.78 7.70
N LEU A 28 1.72 2.56 8.22
CA LEU A 28 1.58 2.32 9.66
C LEU A 28 2.93 2.06 10.34
N CYS A 29 3.70 1.07 9.89
CA CYS A 29 4.97 0.71 10.52
C CYS A 29 6.19 1.43 9.95
N GLY A 30 6.09 2.07 8.77
CA GLY A 30 7.20 2.76 8.12
C GLY A 30 8.20 1.84 7.38
N GLU A 31 8.11 0.52 7.60
CA GLU A 31 8.95 -0.48 6.94
C GLU A 31 8.71 -0.54 5.42
N PRO A 32 9.75 -0.86 4.62
CA PRO A 32 9.60 -1.03 3.18
C PRO A 32 8.73 -2.24 2.87
N VAL A 33 7.85 -2.07 1.89
CA VAL A 33 7.04 -3.15 1.33
C VAL A 33 7.89 -3.90 0.32
N GLN A 34 7.96 -5.22 0.41
CA GLN A 34 8.72 -6.06 -0.50
C GLN A 34 7.80 -6.76 -1.52
N ILE A 35 8.42 -7.35 -2.53
CA ILE A 35 7.72 -8.16 -3.53
C ILE A 35 7.36 -9.50 -2.86
N GLY A 36 6.10 -9.90 -2.99
CA GLY A 36 5.55 -11.08 -2.31
C GLY A 36 4.76 -10.76 -1.04
N ASP A 37 4.88 -9.54 -0.51
CA ASP A 37 4.10 -9.14 0.68
C ASP A 37 2.63 -8.95 0.35
N GLU A 38 1.76 -9.37 1.27
CA GLU A 38 0.34 -9.02 1.22
C GLU A 38 0.13 -7.58 1.69
N VAL A 39 -0.43 -6.76 0.80
CA VAL A 39 -0.62 -5.33 1.03
C VAL A 39 -2.06 -4.90 0.84
N VAL A 40 -2.40 -3.82 1.51
CA VAL A 40 -3.69 -3.13 1.40
C VAL A 40 -3.43 -1.76 0.80
N SER A 41 -4.04 -1.48 -0.36
CA SER A 41 -4.06 -0.14 -0.92
C SER A 41 -5.38 0.56 -0.59
N PHE A 42 -5.27 1.77 -0.06
CA PHE A 42 -6.39 2.61 0.29
C PHE A 42 -6.32 3.93 -0.49
N PRO A 43 -7.38 4.35 -1.19
CA PRO A 43 -7.38 5.63 -1.90
C PRO A 43 -7.32 6.79 -0.89
N ALA A 44 -6.29 7.63 -0.98
CA ALA A 44 -6.23 8.88 -0.25
C ALA A 44 -7.24 9.86 -0.87
N VAL A 45 -8.08 10.45 -0.03
CA VAL A 45 -9.08 11.45 -0.46
C VAL A 45 -8.35 12.76 -0.76
N GLY A 46 -8.43 13.26 -2.00
CA GLY A 46 -7.80 14.51 -2.43
C GLY A 46 -7.81 14.73 -3.96
N THR A 47 -7.26 15.86 -4.42
CA THR A 47 -7.22 16.28 -5.85
C THR A 47 -6.30 15.46 -6.75
N ARG A 48 -5.38 14.66 -6.18
CA ARG A 48 -4.59 13.65 -6.92
C ARG A 48 -4.82 12.31 -6.24
N ILE A 49 -5.24 11.30 -7.01
CA ILE A 49 -5.40 9.93 -6.53
C ILE A 49 -4.02 9.43 -6.08
N LYS A 50 -3.75 9.48 -4.78
CA LYS A 50 -2.62 8.82 -4.13
C LYS A 50 -3.18 7.60 -3.42
N HIS A 51 -2.49 6.48 -3.48
CA HIS A 51 -2.88 5.30 -2.70
C HIS A 51 -1.96 5.21 -1.48
N TYR A 52 -2.54 5.16 -0.28
CA TYR A 52 -1.82 4.72 0.90
C TYR A 52 -1.63 3.21 0.84
N LEU A 53 -0.42 2.77 1.16
CA LEU A 53 -0.08 1.35 1.18
C LEU A 53 0.17 0.92 2.63
N TYR A 54 -0.41 -0.21 3.00
CA TYR A 54 -0.25 -0.85 4.31
C TYR A 54 0.12 -2.31 4.10
N HIS A 55 0.87 -2.91 5.04
CA HIS A 55 0.93 -4.37 5.12
C HIS A 55 -0.43 -4.86 5.60
N ARG A 56 -0.86 -6.04 5.17
CA ARG A 56 -2.13 -6.64 5.61
C ARG A 56 -2.22 -6.70 7.14
N GLU A 57 -1.20 -7.26 7.79
CA GLU A 57 -1.14 -7.38 9.25
C GLU A 57 -1.21 -6.02 9.96
N CYS A 58 -0.57 -5.00 9.37
CA CYS A 58 -0.62 -3.65 9.90
C CYS A 58 -2.03 -3.07 9.79
N PHE A 59 -2.68 -3.26 8.63
CA PHE A 59 -4.03 -2.77 8.41
C PHE A 59 -5.06 -3.43 9.34
N GLU A 60 -4.95 -4.74 9.58
CA GLU A 60 -5.84 -5.46 10.51
C GLU A 60 -5.80 -4.89 11.93
N LYS A 61 -4.63 -4.42 12.40
CA LYS A 61 -4.50 -3.73 13.70
C LYS A 61 -5.27 -2.41 13.78
N THR A 62 -5.53 -1.75 12.66
CA THR A 62 -6.22 -0.46 12.61
C THR A 62 -7.74 -0.59 12.53
N LEU A 63 -8.27 -1.80 12.35
CA LEU A 63 -9.70 -2.07 12.29
C LEU A 63 -10.34 -2.33 13.67
N HIS A 64 -9.55 -2.28 14.74
CA HIS A 64 -9.96 -2.54 16.13
C HIS A 64 -10.01 -1.28 16.98
#